data_AF-A0A3D4C5E7-F1
#
_entry.id   AF-A0A3D4C5E7-F1
#
_cell.length_a   1.000
_cell.length_b   1.000
_cell.length_c   1.000
_cell.angle_alpha   90.00
_cell.angle_beta   90.00
_cell.angle_gamma   90.00
#
_symmetry.space_group_name_H-M   'P 1'
#
loop_
_entity.id
_entity.type
_entity.pdbx_description
1 polymer ?
#
loop_
_entity_poly.entity_id
_entity_poly.type
_entity_poly.pdbx_seq_one_letter_code
_entity_poly.pdbx_strand_id
1 'polypeptide(L)' 'MPRLTPVSGNDLVKRLLELGFEGPYAGGRHPQMRRNEVTVIIPNPHEGDISVGLLSSGQTPSDRI' A
#
# COMPACT_ATOMS: atom_id res chain seq x y z
N MET A 1 10.59 16.84 14.57
CA MET A 1 9.91 15.65 14.00
C MET A 1 10.83 15.06 12.93
N PRO A 2 11.18 13.76 12.97
CA PRO A 2 11.97 13.17 11.90
C PRO A 2 11.17 13.25 10.59
N ARG A 3 11.81 13.74 9.52
CA ARG A 3 11.19 13.80 8.19
C ARG A 3 10.95 12.37 7.71
N LEU A 4 9.75 12.09 7.23
CA LEU A 4 9.47 10.86 6.49
C LEU A 4 10.32 10.89 5.21
N THR A 5 11.39 10.10 5.18
CA THR A 5 12.23 9.95 4.00
C THR A 5 11.58 8.95 3.05
N PRO A 6 11.59 9.20 1.73
CA PRO A 6 11.18 8.19 0.75
C PRO A 6 11.94 6.90 1.00
N VAL A 7 11.22 5.79 1.09
CA VAL A 7 11.75 4.45 1.33
C VAL A 7 11.19 3.56 0.23
N SER A 8 12.01 2.68 -0.34
CA SER A 8 11.54 1.73 -1.35
C SER A 8 10.48 0.81 -0.73
N GLY A 9 9.52 0.33 -1.52
CA GLY A 9 8.54 -0.65 -1.03
C GLY A 9 9.22 -1.88 -0.39
N ASN A 10 10.35 -2.31 -0.94
CA ASN A 10 11.16 -3.41 -0.41
C ASN A 10 11.76 -3.09 0.96
N ASP A 11 12.30 -1.90 1.16
CA ASP A 11 12.87 -1.49 2.46
C ASP A 11 11.79 -1.27 3.51
N LEU A 12 10.60 -0.81 3.10
CA LEU A 12 9.43 -0.74 3.96
C LEU A 12 9.03 -2.14 4.43
N VAL A 13 8.94 -3.11 3.51
CA VAL A 13 8.61 -4.51 3.84
C VAL A 13 9.64 -5.10 4.81
N LYS A 14 10.94 -4.94 4.54
CA LYS A 14 12.01 -5.44 5.44
C LYS A 14 11.87 -4.91 6.86
N ARG A 15 11.70 -3.59 7.02
CA ARG A 15 11.55 -2.97 8.34
C ARG A 15 10.29 -3.44 9.06
N LEU A 16 9.19 -3.65 8.33
CA LEU A 16 7.95 -4.17 8.90
C LEU A 16 8.10 -5.64 9.35
N LEU A 17 8.83 -6.47 8.59
CA LEU A 17 9.16 -7.84 9.03
C LEU A 17 9.96 -7.83 10.34
N GLU A 18 10.97 -6.96 10.45
CA GLU A 18 11.76 -6.79 11.69
C GLU A 18 10.90 -6.32 12.88
N LEU A 19 9.84 -5.56 12.61
CA LEU A 19 8.87 -5.12 13.61
C LEU A 19 7.80 -6.17 13.94
N GLY A 20 7.90 -7.39 13.39
CA GLY A 20 6.98 -8.50 13.63
C GLY A 20 5.67 -8.41 12.86
N PHE A 21 5.65 -7.71 11.72
CA PHE A 21 4.55 -7.81 10.77
C PHE A 21 4.72 -9.06 9.90
N GLU A 22 3.60 -9.67 9.54
CA GLU A 22 3.48 -10.82 8.67
C GLU A 22 3.00 -10.40 7.27
N GLY A 23 3.36 -11.18 6.25
CA GLY A 23 3.09 -10.88 4.83
C GLY A 23 4.37 -10.63 4.02
N PRO A 24 4.32 -9.89 2.90
CA PRO A 24 3.13 -9.24 2.34
C PRO A 24 2.12 -10.27 1.79
N TYR A 25 0.87 -10.13 2.18
CA TYR A 25 -0.23 -10.91 1.60
C TYR A 25 -0.62 -10.29 0.25
N ALA A 26 -0.46 -11.05 -0.81
CA ALA A 26 -0.88 -10.66 -2.15
C ALA A 26 -2.39 -10.86 -2.28
N GLY A 27 -3.12 -9.76 -2.46
CA GLY A 27 -4.59 -9.75 -2.56
C GLY A 27 -5.08 -8.49 -3.26
N GLY A 28 -4.88 -8.40 -4.58
CA GLY A 28 -5.31 -7.28 -5.40
C GLY A 28 -4.23 -6.21 -5.66
N ARG A 29 -4.65 -4.94 -5.81
CA ARG A 29 -3.86 -3.81 -6.35
C ARG A 29 -2.67 -3.38 -5.47
N HIS A 30 -2.71 -3.62 -4.15
CA HIS A 30 -1.66 -3.26 -3.20
C HIS A 30 -1.39 -4.40 -2.20
N PRO A 31 -0.13 -4.85 -2.04
CA PRO A 31 0.23 -5.82 -1.01
C PRO A 31 -0.03 -5.25 0.39
N GLN A 32 -0.34 -6.13 1.35
CA GLN A 32 -0.61 -5.73 2.73
C GLN A 32 0.23 -6.54 3.71
N MET A 33 0.68 -5.92 4.79
CA MET A 33 1.32 -6.58 5.92
C MET A 33 0.46 -6.42 7.18
N ARG A 34 0.43 -7.41 8.07
CA ARG A 34 -0.43 -7.41 9.25
C ARG A 34 0.35 -7.72 10.52
N ARG A 35 -0.02 -7.11 11.64
CA ARG A 35 0.46 -7.45 12.98
C ARG A 35 -0.69 -7.26 13.95
N ASN A 36 -1.23 -8.35 14.50
CA ASN A 36 -2.44 -8.33 15.33
C ASN A 36 -3.59 -7.61 14.59
N GLU A 37 -4.13 -6.54 15.17
CA GLU A 37 -5.21 -5.73 14.61
C GLU A 37 -4.71 -4.63 13.65
N VAL A 38 -3.38 -4.47 13.50
CA VAL A 38 -2.78 -3.44 12.65
C VAL A 38 -2.53 -4.01 11.26
N THR A 39 -3.09 -3.33 10.24
CA THR A 39 -2.81 -3.63 8.83
C THR A 39 -2.11 -2.44 8.18
N VAL A 40 -0.98 -2.70 7.51
CA VAL A 40 -0.23 -1.73 6.73
C VAL A 40 -0.38 -2.08 5.26
N ILE A 41 -0.89 -1.13 4.48
CA ILE A 41 -0.97 -1.24 3.03
C ILE A 41 0.39 -0.79 2.47
N ILE A 42 1.04 -1.65 1.69
CA ILE A 42 2.27 -1.30 1.00
C ILE A 42 1.86 -0.56 -0.28
N PRO A 43 2.10 0.76 -0.37
CA PRO A 43 1.83 1.48 -1.60
C PRO A 43 2.67 0.86 -2.70
N ASN A 44 2.06 0.54 -3.84
CA ASN A 44 2.82 0.03 -4.97
C ASN A 44 3.78 1.14 -5.42
N PRO A 45 5.11 0.98 -5.31
CA PRO A 45 5.99 1.79 -6.13
C PRO A 45 5.75 1.28 -7.54
N HIS A 46 4.77 1.85 -8.21
CA HIS A 46 4.72 1.75 -9.65
C HIS A 46 6.14 2.04 -10.15
N GLU A 47 6.64 1.25 -11.08
CA GLU A 47 7.89 1.56 -11.79
C GLU A 47 7.76 2.83 -12.67
N GLY A 48 7.05 3.86 -12.18
CA GLY A 48 6.72 5.12 -12.83
C GLY A 48 5.56 5.81 -12.11
N ASP A 49 5.62 7.14 -11.93
CA ASP A 49 4.66 7.99 -11.22
C ASP A 49 3.16 7.62 -11.40
N ILE A 50 2.37 7.71 -10.31
CA ILE A 50 0.91 7.66 -10.38
C ILE A 50 0.40 8.99 -10.94
N SER A 51 -0.02 8.98 -12.20
CA SER A 51 -0.60 10.17 -12.85
C SER A 51 -1.92 10.62 -12.20
N VAL A 52 -2.08 11.94 -12.08
CA VAL A 52 -3.22 12.65 -11.45
C VAL A 52 -4.59 12.29 -12.05
N GLY A 53 -4.61 11.74 -13.27
CA GLY A 53 -5.83 11.31 -13.96
C GLY A 53 -6.62 10.23 -13.21
N LEU A 54 -5.98 9.45 -12.35
CA LEU A 54 -6.66 8.40 -11.57
C LEU A 54 -7.41 8.93 -10.34
N LEU A 55 -7.20 10.19 -9.93
CA LEU A 55 -7.81 10.80 -8.75
C LEU A 55 -9.18 11.46 -9.03
N SER A 56 -9.55 11.64 -10.30
CA SER A 56 -10.74 12.44 -10.66
C SER A 56 -12.00 11.65 -11.01
N SER A 57 -11.95 10.31 -11.06
CA SER A 57 -13.11 9.49 -11.43
C SER A 57 -13.67 8.80 -10.21
N GLY A 58 -14.58 9.48 -9.51
CA GLY A 58 -15.45 8.84 -8.53
C GLY A 58 -16.25 7.72 -9.21
N GLN A 59 -15.83 6.47 -9.03
CA GLN A 59 -16.63 5.31 -9.37
C GLN A 59 -17.75 5.20 -8.33
N THR A 60 -18.87 5.86 -8.62
CA THR A 60 -20.19 5.49 -8.09
C THR A 60 -20.46 4.03 -8.44
N PRO A 61 -20.83 3.17 -7.48
CA PRO A 61 -21.36 1.85 -7.81
C PRO A 61 -22.77 2.04 -8.38
N SER A 62 -22.83 2.15 -9.71
CA SER A 62 -24.04 1.92 -10.48
C SER A 62 -23.93 0.51 -11.02
N ASP A 63 -24.55 -0.45 -10.33
CA ASP A 63 -25.60 -1.24 -10.99
C ASP A 63 -26.42 -2.03 -9.96
N ARG A 64 -27.70 -1.69 -9.91
CA ARG A 64 -28.78 -2.60 -9.54
C ARG A 64 -29.16 -3.32 -10.83
N ILE A 65 -29.07 -4.65 -10.89
CA ILE A 65 -30.16 -5.54 -11.31
C ILE A 65 -29.91 -6.93 -10.72
#